data_AF-A0A564VU29-F1
#
_entry.id   AF-A0A564VU29-F1
#
_cell.length_a   1.000
_cell.length_b   1.000
_cell.length_c   1.000
_cell.angle_alpha   90.00
_cell.angle_beta   90.00
_cell.angle_gamma   90.00
#
_symmetry.space_group_name_H-M   'P 1'
#
loop_
_entity.id
_entity.type
_entity.pdbx_description
1 polymer ?
#
loop_
_entity_poly.entity_id
_entity_poly.type
_entity_poly.pdbx_seq_one_letter_code
_entity_poly.pdbx_strand_id
1 'polypeptide(L)'
;MKKDFTKEQLKETVAYQAMSRIGILYKIEEMIHDKTPEEKYAERQKQSRPVLDAMFEWLHTMEDSVDRSSLIGDAILYTLNQEVYLRRYLEDGHLSIDNNSAERALKDFAVGRRN
;
A
#
# COMPACT_ATOMS: atom_id res chain seq x y z
N MET A 1 17.98 20.01 -11.67
CA MET A 1 16.75 20.45 -12.38
C MET A 1 15.59 19.63 -11.86
N LYS A 2 14.67 20.23 -11.10
CA LYS A 2 13.36 19.59 -10.85
C LYS A 2 12.59 19.72 -12.17
N LYS A 3 12.32 18.61 -12.85
CA LYS A 3 11.43 18.63 -14.02
C LYS A 3 10.01 18.76 -13.49
N ASP A 4 9.38 19.91 -13.73
CA ASP A 4 7.96 20.08 -13.50
C ASP A 4 7.20 19.27 -14.55
N PHE A 5 6.70 18.10 -14.16
CA PHE A 5 5.88 17.25 -15.00
C PHE A 5 4.49 17.88 -15.18
N THR A 6 3.95 17.84 -16.40
CA THR A 6 2.54 18.20 -16.63
C THR A 6 1.60 17.20 -15.94
N LYS A 7 0.33 17.59 -15.71
CA LYS A 7 -0.67 16.71 -15.05
C LYS A 7 -0.84 15.37 -15.77
N GLU A 8 -0.66 15.34 -17.08
CA GLU A 8 -0.78 14.14 -17.90
C GLU A 8 0.46 13.26 -17.73
N GLN A 9 1.66 13.84 -17.81
CA GLN A 9 2.91 13.11 -17.58
C GLN A 9 3.04 12.58 -16.16
N LEU A 10 2.48 13.28 -15.16
CA LEU A 10 2.41 12.79 -13.78
C LEU A 10 1.62 11.48 -13.70
N LYS A 11 0.49 11.38 -14.41
CA LYS A 11 -0.36 10.17 -14.40
C LYS A 11 0.35 8.95 -14.96
N GLU A 12 1.27 9.17 -15.90
CA GLU A 12 2.07 8.11 -16.51
C GLU A 12 3.20 7.62 -15.60
N THR A 13 3.58 8.39 -14.57
CA THR A 13 4.63 7.96 -13.64
C THR A 13 4.21 6.74 -12.82
N VAL A 14 5.18 5.85 -12.58
CA VAL A 14 5.01 4.68 -11.71
C VAL A 14 4.51 5.09 -10.31
N ALA A 15 5.03 6.19 -9.77
CA ALA A 15 4.60 6.71 -8.47
C ALA A 15 3.12 7.08 -8.44
N TYR A 16 2.61 7.79 -9.46
CA TYR A 16 1.20 8.17 -9.51
C TYR A 16 0.28 6.94 -9.68
N GLN A 17 0.65 6.02 -10.56
CA GLN A 17 -0.12 4.79 -10.78
C GLN A 17 -0.19 3.95 -9.50
N ALA A 18 0.92 3.80 -8.78
CA ALA A 18 0.96 3.12 -7.49
C ALA A 18 0.07 3.83 -6.45
N MET A 19 0.19 5.16 -6.32
CA MET A 19 -0.64 5.94 -5.40
C MET A 19 -2.14 5.83 -5.72
N SER A 20 -2.50 5.82 -7.00
CA SER A 20 -3.90 5.65 -7.41
C SER A 20 -4.44 4.27 -7.01
N ARG A 21 -3.64 3.20 -7.13
CA ARG A 21 -4.03 1.85 -6.71
C ARG A 21 -4.18 1.73 -5.20
N ILE A 22 -3.22 2.28 -4.46
CA ILE A 22 -3.27 2.36 -2.99
C ILE A 22 -4.52 3.14 -2.54
N GLY A 23 -4.84 4.25 -3.22
CA GLY A 23 -6.06 5.03 -2.93
C GLY A 23 -7.36 4.24 -3.10
N ILE A 24 -7.42 3.30 -4.06
CA ILE A 24 -8.58 2.41 -4.22
C ILE A 24 -8.72 1.50 -3.00
N LEU A 25 -7.62 0.92 -2.50
CA LEU A 25 -7.65 0.07 -1.31
C LEU A 25 -8.14 0.81 -0.08
N TYR A 26 -7.65 2.03 0.16
CA TYR A 26 -8.12 2.87 1.27
C TYR A 26 -9.59 3.25 1.16
N LYS A 27 -10.08 3.49 -0.07
CA LYS A 27 -11.50 3.74 -0.29
C LYS A 27 -12.36 2.51 0.04
N ILE A 28 -11.88 1.31 -0.28
CA ILE A 28 -12.57 0.07 0.12
C ILE A 28 -12.60 -0.04 1.64
N GLU A 29 -11.48 0.21 2.32
CA GLU A 29 -11.39 0.17 3.78
C GLU A 29 -12.34 1.18 4.46
N GLU A 30 -12.47 2.39 3.91
CA GLU A 30 -13.43 3.39 4.38
C GLU A 30 -14.88 2.89 4.26
N MET A 31 -15.23 2.27 3.13
CA MET A 31 -16.58 1.74 2.88
C MET A 31 -16.95 0.57 3.79
N ILE A 32 -15.97 -0.17 4.30
CA ILE A 32 -16.19 -1.35 5.16
C ILE A 32 -15.86 -1.10 6.63
N HIS A 33 -15.50 0.13 7.00
CA HIS A 33 -15.02 0.48 8.34
C HIS A 33 -15.94 0.01 9.47
N ASP A 34 -17.26 0.24 9.32
CA ASP A 34 -18.28 -0.06 10.34
C ASP A 34 -18.86 -1.48 10.23
N LYS A 35 -18.33 -2.31 9.32
CA LYS A 35 -18.79 -3.69 9.15
C LYS A 35 -18.16 -4.63 10.17
N THR A 36 -18.79 -5.78 10.38
CA THR A 36 -18.23 -6.87 11.19
C THR A 36 -16.93 -7.42 10.58
N PRO A 37 -16.04 -8.04 11.37
CA PRO A 37 -14.81 -8.66 10.84
C PRO A 37 -15.07 -9.66 9.70
N GLU A 38 -16.13 -10.44 9.80
CA GLU A 38 -16.53 -11.43 8.80
C GLU A 38 -16.97 -10.76 7.48
N GLU A 39 -17.74 -9.67 7.57
CA GLU A 39 -18.11 -8.87 6.40
C GLU A 39 -16.92 -8.14 5.80
N LYS A 40 -16.01 -7.61 6.64
CA LYS A 40 -14.75 -7.01 6.18
C LYS A 40 -13.93 -8.01 5.40
N TYR A 41 -13.79 -9.23 5.91
CA TYR A 41 -13.12 -10.32 5.20
C TYR A 41 -13.77 -10.58 3.84
N ALA A 42 -15.10 -10.80 3.80
CA ALA A 42 -15.80 -11.08 2.56
C ALA A 42 -15.62 -9.95 1.51
N GLU A 43 -15.71 -8.70 1.94
CA GLU A 43 -15.57 -7.54 1.06
C GLU A 43 -14.12 -7.33 0.61
N ARG A 44 -13.12 -7.57 1.48
CA ARG A 44 -11.71 -7.55 1.12
C ARG A 44 -11.39 -8.62 0.09
N GLN A 45 -11.90 -9.83 0.24
CA GLN A 45 -11.71 -10.91 -0.73
C GLN A 45 -12.35 -10.60 -2.08
N LYS A 46 -13.49 -9.89 -2.09
CA LYS A 46 -14.21 -9.52 -3.31
C LYS A 46 -13.61 -8.30 -4.02
N GLN A 47 -13.14 -7.30 -3.27
CA GLN A 47 -12.78 -5.98 -3.81
C GLN A 47 -11.29 -5.67 -3.65
N SER A 48 -10.73 -5.85 -2.45
CA SER A 48 -9.33 -5.48 -2.16
C SER A 48 -8.34 -6.47 -2.78
N ARG A 49 -8.64 -7.77 -2.72
CA ARG A 49 -7.78 -8.84 -3.25
C ARG A 49 -7.46 -8.67 -4.74
N PRO A 50 -8.43 -8.51 -5.67
CA PRO A 50 -8.11 -8.34 -7.08
C PRO A 50 -7.32 -7.05 -7.36
N VAL A 51 -7.50 -6.00 -6.55
CA VAL A 51 -6.72 -4.76 -6.68
C VAL A 51 -5.28 -4.97 -6.25
N LEU A 52 -5.04 -5.69 -5.15
CA LEU A 52 -3.70 -6.05 -4.71
C LEU A 52 -3.01 -7.01 -5.68
N ASP A 53 -3.73 -8.02 -6.18
CA ASP A 53 -3.20 -8.96 -7.18
C ASP A 53 -2.73 -8.20 -8.43
N ALA A 54 -3.58 -7.36 -9.02
CA ALA A 54 -3.23 -6.56 -10.18
C ALA A 54 -2.07 -5.58 -9.91
N MET A 55 -1.96 -5.05 -8.67
CA MET A 55 -0.87 -4.16 -8.29
C MET A 55 0.46 -4.92 -8.22
N PHE A 56 0.50 -6.09 -7.58
CA PHE A 56 1.72 -6.89 -7.47
C PHE A 56 2.12 -7.49 -8.81
N GLU A 57 1.17 -7.99 -9.61
CA GLU A 57 1.46 -8.43 -10.98
C GLU A 57 2.12 -7.31 -11.79
N TRP A 58 1.57 -6.09 -11.71
CA TRP A 58 2.17 -4.92 -12.37
C TRP A 58 3.56 -4.57 -11.82
N LEU A 59 3.78 -4.60 -10.50
CA LEU A 59 5.10 -4.38 -9.90
C LEU A 59 6.13 -5.43 -10.35
N HIS A 60 5.73 -6.70 -10.43
CA HIS A 60 6.56 -7.79 -10.95
C HIS A 60 6.94 -7.58 -12.41
N THR A 61 6.06 -7.02 -13.25
CA THR A 61 6.43 -6.69 -14.64
C THR A 61 7.52 -5.61 -14.73
N MET A 62 7.65 -4.76 -13.71
CA MET A 62 8.65 -3.70 -13.67
C MET A 62 9.96 -4.15 -13.02
N GLU A 63 10.00 -5.30 -12.34
CA GLU A 63 11.19 -5.77 -11.60
C GLU A 63 12.45 -5.86 -12.48
N ASP A 64 12.32 -6.34 -13.71
CA ASP A 64 13.42 -6.46 -14.67
C ASP A 64 13.79 -5.12 -15.33
N SER A 65 12.83 -4.20 -15.39
CA SER A 65 12.97 -2.91 -16.08
C SER A 65 13.46 -1.77 -15.19
N VAL A 66 13.46 -1.95 -13.86
CA VAL A 66 13.81 -0.89 -12.91
C VAL A 66 15.30 -0.87 -12.62
N ASP A 67 15.90 0.31 -12.75
CA ASP A 67 17.27 0.52 -12.32
C ASP A 67 17.36 0.45 -10.80
N ARG A 68 18.10 -0.54 -10.29
CA ARG A 68 18.26 -0.80 -8.85
C ARG A 68 19.01 0.30 -8.10
N SER A 69 19.69 1.21 -8.81
CA SER A 69 20.36 2.37 -8.20
C SER A 69 19.43 3.59 -8.08
N SER A 70 18.24 3.52 -8.67
CA SER A 70 17.22 4.56 -8.57
C SER A 70 16.35 4.38 -7.31
N LEU A 71 15.93 5.50 -6.72
CA LEU A 71 15.01 5.51 -5.57
C LEU A 71 13.68 4.80 -5.86
N ILE A 72 13.22 4.82 -7.11
CA ILE A 72 11.99 4.12 -7.53
C ILE A 72 12.23 2.62 -7.60
N GLY A 73 13.37 2.18 -8.13
CA GLY A 73 13.74 0.76 -8.18
C GLY A 73 13.86 0.16 -6.78
N ASP A 74 14.51 0.86 -5.86
CA ASP A 74 14.61 0.44 -4.45
C ASP A 74 13.23 0.34 -3.79
N ALA A 75 12.35 1.33 -4.01
CA ALA A 75 10.99 1.30 -3.47
C ALA A 75 10.14 0.15 -4.02
N ILE A 76 10.27 -0.19 -5.32
CA ILE A 76 9.56 -1.31 -5.94
C ILE A 76 10.05 -2.63 -5.35
N LEU A 77 11.37 -2.86 -5.31
CA LEU A 77 11.95 -4.08 -4.73
C LEU A 77 11.59 -4.23 -3.26
N TYR A 78 11.63 -3.15 -2.48
CA TYR A 78 11.18 -3.17 -1.10
C TYR A 78 9.70 -3.56 -1.00
N THR A 79 8.83 -2.98 -1.82
CA THR A 79 7.40 -3.30 -1.83
C THR A 79 7.13 -4.76 -2.20
N LEU A 80 7.84 -5.30 -3.20
CA LEU A 80 7.74 -6.71 -3.60
C LEU A 80 8.15 -7.65 -2.45
N ASN A 81 9.23 -7.33 -1.73
CA ASN A 81 9.65 -8.09 -0.54
C ASN A 81 8.62 -8.03 0.61
N GLN A 82 7.75 -7.01 0.62
CA GLN A 82 6.68 -6.85 1.61
C GLN A 82 5.36 -7.48 1.16
N GLU A 83 5.27 -8.10 -0.01
CA GLU A 83 4.03 -8.61 -0.59
C GLU A 83 3.24 -9.50 0.38
N VAL A 84 3.92 -10.46 1.00
CA VAL A 84 3.29 -11.38 1.98
C VAL A 84 2.68 -10.60 3.14
N TYR A 85 3.36 -9.58 3.66
CA TYR A 85 2.87 -8.79 4.78
C TYR A 85 1.71 -7.88 4.38
N LEU A 86 1.79 -7.25 3.20
CA LEU A 86 0.75 -6.39 2.65
C LEU A 86 -0.53 -7.17 2.29
N ARG A 87 -0.45 -8.49 2.10
CA ARG A 87 -1.62 -9.35 1.87
C ARG A 87 -2.29 -9.85 3.15
N ARG A 88 -1.59 -9.90 4.28
CA ARG A 88 -2.11 -10.47 5.54
C ARG A 88 -3.38 -9.82 6.04
N TYR A 89 -3.55 -8.51 5.87
CA TYR A 89 -4.77 -7.84 6.34
C TYR A 89 -6.03 -8.30 5.58
N LEU A 90 -5.88 -8.89 4.40
CA LEU A 90 -7.00 -9.49 3.67
C LEU A 90 -7.51 -10.77 4.34
N GLU A 91 -6.67 -11.44 5.13
CA GLU A 91 -6.97 -12.75 5.71
C GLU A 91 -7.75 -12.65 7.02
N ASP A 92 -7.68 -11.52 7.70
CA ASP A 92 -8.33 -11.28 9.00
C ASP A 92 -8.96 -9.88 9.06
N GLY A 93 -10.29 -9.84 9.24
CA GLY A 93 -11.08 -8.61 9.35
C GLY A 93 -10.75 -7.74 10.57
N HIS A 94 -10.02 -8.26 11.56
CA HIS A 94 -9.51 -7.50 12.70
C HIS A 94 -8.24 -6.71 12.38
N LEU A 95 -7.53 -7.07 11.31
CA LEU A 95 -6.32 -6.38 10.90
C LEU A 95 -6.65 -5.10 10.14
N SER A 96 -5.88 -4.06 10.43
CA SER A 96 -5.86 -2.82 9.65
C SER A 96 -4.99 -2.96 8.41
N ILE A 97 -5.33 -2.24 7.34
CA ILE A 97 -4.53 -2.18 6.11
C ILE A 97 -3.12 -1.63 6.34
N ASP A 98 -2.95 -0.80 7.36
CA ASP A 98 -1.66 -0.23 7.73
C ASP A 98 -1.38 -0.36 9.23
N ASN A 99 -0.09 -0.29 9.54
CA ASN A 99 0.41 -0.38 10.91
C ASN A 99 0.39 0.98 11.64
N ASN A 100 -0.24 2.02 11.07
CA ASN A 100 -0.17 3.37 11.65
C ASN A 100 -0.76 3.41 13.07
N SER A 101 -1.72 2.53 13.39
CA SER A 101 -2.26 2.40 14.74
C SER A 101 -1.19 1.92 15.74
N ALA A 102 -0.42 0.89 15.39
CA ALA A 102 0.67 0.41 16.24
C ALA A 102 1.84 1.39 16.30
N GLU A 103 2.17 2.06 15.19
CA GLU A 103 3.21 3.09 15.17
C GLU A 103 2.83 4.31 16.02
N ARG A 104 1.55 4.71 16.03
CA ARG A 104 1.05 5.75 16.95
C ARG A 104 1.13 5.31 18.41
N ALA A 105 0.69 4.09 18.72
CA ALA A 105 0.76 3.55 20.08
C ALA A 105 2.20 3.39 20.61
N LEU A 106 3.15 3.02 19.76
CA LEU A 106 4.58 2.94 20.10
C LEU A 106 5.23 4.33 20.25
N LYS A 107 4.79 5.33 19.47
CA LYS A 107 5.26 6.72 19.62
C LYS A 107 4.90 7.29 20.98
N ASP A 108 3.69 7.05 21.48
CA ASP A 108 3.29 7.52 22.82
C ASP A 108 4.16 6.93 23.93
N PHE A 109 4.63 5.68 23.76
CA PHE A 109 5.55 5.03 24.71
C PHE A 109 7.00 5.53 24.56
N ALA A 110 7.43 5.89 23.34
CA ALA A 110 8.79 6.37 23.06
C ALA A 110 9.01 7.85 23.44
N VAL A 111 7.96 8.68 23.47
CA VAL A 111 8.03 10.09 23.86
C VAL A 111 8.30 10.26 25.37
N GLY A 112 8.05 9.25 26.20
CA GLY A 112 8.41 9.24 27.62
C GLY A 112 9.89 9.05 27.94
N ARG A 113 10.78 8.88 26.94
CA ARG A 113 12.24 8.70 27.10
C ARG A 113 13.07 9.81 26.47
N ARG A 114 12.63 11.05 26.58
CA ARG A 114 13.49 12.23 26.31
C ARG A 114 13.40 13.20 27.48
N ASN A 115 14.36 13.06 28.40
CA ASN A 115 14.89 14.15 29.21
C ASN A 115 15.87 14.95 28.33
#